data_AF-A0A258VPR0-F1
#
_entry.id   AF-A0A258VPR0-F1
#
_cell.length_a   1.000
_cell.length_b   1.000
_cell.length_c   1.000
_cell.angle_alpha   90.00
_cell.angle_beta   90.00
_cell.angle_gamma   90.00
#
_symmetry.space_group_name_H-M   'P 1'
#
loop_
_entity.id
_entity.type
_entity.pdbx_description
1 polymer ?
#
loop_
_entity_poly.entity_id
_entity_poly.type
_entity_poly.pdbx_seq_one_letter_code
_entity_poly.pdbx_strand_id
1 'polypeptide(L)'
;MPVEVTLEDLIRLNLISEDDVQNMGIRKITKKLIKEKWVSTYREGTKLFMLTQKANRDCVFLDSRTRRCTNYQLRPDVCRQFPSIGPRPGFCPYIKNV
;
A
#
# COMPACT_ATOMS: atom_id res chain seq x y z
N MET A 1 0.23 -11.26 0.97
CA MET A 1 0.91 -10.39 0.01
C MET A 1 1.25 -9.09 0.74
N PRO A 2 2.41 -9.04 1.41
CA PRO A 2 2.86 -7.82 2.08
C PRO A 2 3.13 -6.76 1.02
N VAL A 3 2.70 -5.53 1.27
CA VAL A 3 2.94 -4.40 0.38
C VAL A 3 3.53 -3.28 1.24
N GLU A 4 4.78 -2.97 0.93
CA GLU A 4 5.54 -1.91 1.58
C GLU A 4 5.43 -0.67 0.74
N VAL A 5 5.07 0.45 1.36
CA VAL A 5 4.81 1.71 0.66
C VAL A 5 5.56 2.85 1.34
N THR A 6 5.93 3.82 0.53
CA THR A 6 6.54 5.08 0.98
C THR A 6 5.48 6.06 1.50
N LEU A 7 5.88 7.21 2.02
CA LEU A 7 4.93 8.26 2.40
C LEU A 7 4.25 8.86 1.16
N GLU A 8 5.01 9.03 0.09
CA GLU A 8 4.54 9.51 -1.21
C GLU A 8 3.49 8.57 -1.81
N ASP A 9 3.67 7.26 -1.65
CA ASP A 9 2.67 6.27 -2.04
C ASP A 9 1.37 6.38 -1.23
N LEU A 10 1.44 6.73 0.05
CA LEU A 10 0.25 6.95 0.89
C LEU A 10 -0.52 8.20 0.42
N ILE A 11 0.19 9.26 0.04
CA ILE A 11 -0.41 10.46 -0.57
C ILE A 11 -1.09 10.09 -1.89
N ARG A 12 -0.36 9.38 -2.76
CA ARG A 12 -0.87 8.90 -4.05
C ARG A 12 -2.14 8.06 -3.90
N LEU A 13 -2.18 7.17 -2.90
CA LEU A 13 -3.34 6.34 -2.57
C LEU A 13 -4.52 7.14 -1.97
N ASN A 14 -4.37 8.45 -1.77
CA ASN A 14 -5.31 9.34 -1.09
C ASN A 14 -5.62 8.90 0.36
N LEU A 15 -4.64 8.30 1.03
CA LEU A 15 -4.76 7.91 2.45
C LEU A 15 -4.35 9.02 3.40
N ILE A 16 -3.57 9.98 2.90
CA ILE A 16 -3.13 11.16 3.62
C ILE A 16 -2.94 12.31 2.63
N SER A 17 -3.20 13.55 3.03
CA SER A 17 -2.95 14.72 2.19
C SER A 17 -1.52 15.24 2.35
N GLU A 18 -1.05 16.03 1.38
CA GLU A 18 0.22 16.73 1.50
C GLU A 18 0.23 17.70 2.69
N ASP A 19 -0.87 18.43 2.92
CA ASP A 19 -1.01 19.32 4.07
C ASP A 19 -0.90 18.58 5.40
N ASP A 20 -1.52 17.39 5.51
CA ASP A 20 -1.40 16.55 6.68
C ASP A 20 0.07 16.16 6.94
N VAL A 21 0.82 15.86 5.88
CA VAL A 21 2.24 15.51 5.96
C VAL A 21 3.10 16.69 6.40
N GLN A 22 2.83 17.91 5.90
CA GLN A 22 3.57 19.11 6.29
C GLN A 22 3.31 19.50 7.75
N ASN A 23 2.08 19.29 8.24
CA ASN A 23 1.67 19.74 9.57
C ASN A 23 1.82 18.64 10.65
N MET A 24 1.93 17.36 10.28
CA MET A 24 2.05 16.24 11.21
C MET A 24 3.40 15.53 11.11
N GLY A 25 4.03 15.30 12.26
CA GLY A 25 5.20 14.41 12.30
C GLY A 25 4.86 12.94 11.99
N ILE A 26 5.82 12.20 11.46
CA ILE A 26 5.69 10.79 11.02
C ILE A 26 5.03 9.87 12.05
N ARG A 27 5.30 10.10 13.35
CA ARG A 27 4.70 9.31 14.44
C ARG A 27 3.18 9.52 14.55
N LYS A 28 2.69 10.76 14.37
CA LYS A 28 1.26 11.07 14.41
C LYS A 28 0.56 10.49 13.18
N ILE A 29 1.17 10.64 12.00
CA ILE A 29 0.71 10.04 10.74
C ILE A 29 0.55 8.53 10.90
N THR A 30 1.59 7.85 11.37
CA THR A 30 1.59 6.40 11.59
C THR A 30 0.44 5.98 12.51
N LYS A 31 0.27 6.66 13.65
CA LYS A 31 -0.82 6.36 14.60
C LYS A 31 -2.21 6.55 13.97
N LYS A 32 -2.40 7.61 13.19
CA LYS A 32 -3.66 7.87 12.45
C LYS A 32 -3.97 6.74 11.48
N LEU A 33 -3.01 6.37 10.63
CA LEU A 33 -3.19 5.34 9.61
C LEU A 33 -3.39 3.93 10.20
N ILE A 34 -2.74 3.62 11.32
CA ILE A 34 -2.99 2.37 12.05
C ILE A 34 -4.41 2.34 12.63
N LYS A 35 -4.86 3.46 13.22
CA LYS A 35 -6.22 3.58 13.76
C LYS A 35 -7.28 3.41 12.67
N GLU A 36 -7.03 3.94 11.48
CA GLU A 36 -7.88 3.78 10.29
C GLU A 36 -7.72 2.42 9.59
N LYS A 37 -6.79 1.58 10.05
CA LYS A 37 -6.48 0.25 9.53
C LYS A 37 -5.97 0.25 8.09
N TRP A 38 -5.42 1.35 7.60
CA TRP A 38 -4.76 1.39 6.29
C TRP A 38 -3.36 0.77 6.33
N VAL A 39 -2.65 1.01 7.42
CA VAL A 39 -1.29 0.53 7.66
C VAL A 39 -1.28 -0.32 8.94
N SER A 40 -0.43 -1.34 8.95
CA SER A 40 -0.20 -2.20 10.12
C SER A 40 1.04 -1.78 10.91
N THR A 41 2.14 -1.41 10.25
CA THR A 41 3.39 -0.99 10.89
C THR A 41 4.14 0.04 10.06
N TYR A 42 5.04 0.79 10.70
CA TYR A 42 6.02 1.67 10.08
C TYR A 42 7.42 1.29 10.56
N ARG A 43 8.39 1.21 9.65
CA ARG A 43 9.79 0.92 9.95
C ARG A 43 10.65 2.15 9.75
N GLU A 44 11.12 2.72 10.85
CA GLU A 44 11.94 3.93 10.85
C GLU A 44 13.23 3.76 10.03
N GLY A 45 13.90 2.61 10.13
CA GLY A 45 15.17 2.35 9.44
C GLY A 45 15.07 2.38 7.91
N THR A 46 13.93 1.98 7.35
CA THR A 46 13.70 1.99 5.89
C THR A 46 12.73 3.08 5.44
N LYS A 47 12.11 3.79 6.39
CA LYS A 47 11.00 4.74 6.15
C LYS A 47 9.83 4.15 5.37
N LEU A 48 9.55 2.85 5.56
CA LEU A 48 8.48 2.15 4.85
C LEU A 48 7.32 1.83 5.77
N PHE A 49 6.11 2.00 5.25
CA PHE A 49 4.86 1.57 5.87
C PHE A 49 4.43 0.22 5.30
N MET A 50 3.88 -0.65 6.14
CA MET A 50 3.29 -1.91 5.72
C MET A 50 1.78 -1.76 5.60
N LEU A 51 1.22 -1.87 4.39
CA LEU A 51 -0.24 -1.87 4.22
C LEU A 51 -0.89 -3.01 5.02
N THR A 52 -2.06 -2.74 5.58
CA THR A 52 -2.83 -3.75 6.30
C THR A 52 -3.19 -4.90 5.37
N GLN A 53 -3.18 -6.12 5.93
CA GLN A 53 -3.66 -7.31 5.24
C GLN A 53 -5.05 -7.70 5.73
N LYS A 54 -5.85 -8.24 4.82
CA LYS A 54 -7.09 -8.95 5.17
C LYS A 54 -6.76 -10.23 5.93
N ALA A 55 -7.77 -10.85 6.55
CA ALA A 55 -7.62 -12.11 7.29
C ALA A 55 -6.98 -13.24 6.45
N ASN A 56 -7.25 -13.27 5.14
CA ASN A 56 -6.67 -14.21 4.19
C ASN A 56 -5.27 -13.83 3.68
N ARG A 57 -4.61 -12.85 4.32
CA ARG A 57 -3.29 -12.29 3.97
C ARG A 57 -3.25 -11.53 2.64
N ASP A 58 -4.40 -11.18 2.06
CA ASP A 58 -4.44 -10.29 0.89
C ASP A 58 -4.15 -8.84 1.26
N CYS A 59 -3.64 -8.07 0.30
CA CYS A 59 -3.59 -6.61 0.44
C CYS A 59 -5.01 -6.04 0.66
N VAL A 60 -5.13 -5.02 1.51
CA VAL A 60 -6.42 -4.34 1.79
C VAL A 60 -7.16 -3.87 0.53
N PHE A 61 -6.44 -3.44 -0.50
CA PHE A 61 -7.00 -3.00 -1.78
C PHE A 61 -7.29 -4.12 -2.78
N LEU A 62 -7.00 -5.39 -2.46
CA LEU A 62 -7.26 -6.48 -3.41
C LEU A 62 -8.71 -6.95 -3.30
N ASP A 63 -9.49 -6.79 -4.36
CA ASP A 63 -10.87 -7.27 -4.40
C ASP A 63 -10.91 -8.81 -4.28
N SER A 64 -11.73 -9.32 -3.36
CA SER A 64 -11.73 -10.74 -3.02
C SER A 64 -12.33 -11.62 -4.11
N ARG A 65 -13.16 -11.07 -5.01
CA ARG A 65 -13.83 -11.82 -6.08
C ARG A 65 -13.05 -11.77 -7.39
N THR A 66 -12.76 -10.56 -7.86
CA THR A 66 -12.10 -10.30 -9.14
C THR A 66 -10.59 -10.43 -9.08
N ARG A 67 -10.00 -10.45 -7.87
CA ARG A 67 -8.54 -10.44 -7.64
C ARG A 67 -7.85 -9.24 -8.27
N ARG A 68 -8.57 -8.12 -8.44
CA ARG A 68 -8.05 -6.85 -8.95
C ARG A 68 -7.83 -5.84 -7.81
N CYS A 69 -6.86 -4.96 -7.96
CA CYS A 69 -6.75 -3.81 -7.06
C CYS A 69 -8.00 -2.93 -7.25
N THR A 70 -8.67 -2.58 -6.16
CA THR A 70 -9.82 -1.66 -6.15
C THR A 70 -9.40 -0.23 -6.46
N ASN A 71 -8.13 0.12 -6.21
CA ASN A 71 -7.56 1.43 -6.50
C ASN A 71 -6.46 1.34 -7.57
N TYR A 72 -6.83 0.93 -8.78
CA TYR A 72 -5.87 0.56 -9.82
C TYR A 72 -5.08 1.75 -10.38
N GLN A 73 -5.72 2.92 -10.49
CA GLN A 73 -5.13 4.16 -11.03
C GLN A 73 -4.13 4.80 -10.08
N LEU A 74 -4.31 4.61 -8.77
CA LEU A 74 -3.49 5.21 -7.71
C LEU A 74 -2.54 4.21 -7.07
N ARG A 75 -2.29 3.07 -7.71
CA ARG A 75 -1.40 2.04 -7.18
C ARG A 75 -0.02 2.62 -6.80
N PRO A 76 0.56 2.15 -5.69
CA PRO A 76 1.90 2.54 -5.29
C PRO A 76 2.94 2.00 -6.28
N ASP A 77 4.14 2.58 -6.26
CA ASP A 77 5.18 2.29 -7.27
C ASP A 77 5.58 0.81 -7.27
N VAL A 78 5.71 0.20 -6.08
CA VAL A 78 5.97 -1.25 -5.94
C VAL A 78 4.93 -2.11 -6.67
N CYS A 79 3.67 -1.69 -6.69
CA CYS A 79 2.58 -2.41 -7.38
C CYS A 79 2.54 -2.11 -8.88
N ARG A 80 3.11 -0.99 -9.34
CA ARG A 80 3.24 -0.64 -10.77
C ARG A 80 4.43 -1.35 -11.40
N GLN A 81 5.53 -1.43 -10.68
CA GLN A 81 6.78 -2.06 -11.12
C GLN A 81 6.74 -3.59 -10.97
N PHE A 82 5.72 -4.12 -10.34
CA PHE A 82 5.44 -5.55 -10.34
C PHE A 82 5.20 -6.05 -11.79
N PRO A 83 5.83 -7.15 -12.25
CA PRO A 83 6.56 -8.17 -11.49
C PRO A 83 8.06 -7.95 -11.25
N SER A 84 8.67 -6.93 -11.86
CA SER A 84 10.12 -6.73 -11.82
C SER A 84 10.66 -6.56 -10.39
N ILE A 85 9.81 -6.08 -9.47
CA ILE A 85 10.14 -5.84 -8.07
C ILE A 85 9.05 -6.51 -7.21
N GLY A 86 9.36 -7.69 -6.62
CA GLY A 86 8.43 -8.40 -5.74
C GLY A 86 8.87 -9.83 -5.40
N PRO A 87 8.37 -10.41 -4.29
CA PRO A 87 8.81 -11.72 -3.79
C PRO A 87 8.39 -12.89 -4.69
N ARG A 88 7.55 -12.64 -5.69
CA ARG A 88 7.18 -13.60 -6.74
C ARG A 88 7.27 -12.91 -8.10
N PRO A 89 8.47 -12.76 -8.69
CA PRO A 89 8.60 -12.27 -10.05
C PRO A 89 7.67 -13.06 -10.98
N GLY A 90 6.72 -12.38 -11.62
CA GLY A 90 5.72 -12.93 -12.55
C GLY A 90 4.31 -13.10 -11.97
N PHE A 91 4.10 -12.98 -10.66
CA PHE A 91 2.79 -13.22 -10.01
C PHE A 91 1.94 -11.96 -9.80
N CYS A 92 1.26 -11.48 -10.84
CA CYS A 92 0.21 -10.48 -10.62
C CYS A 92 -1.08 -11.26 -10.36
N PRO A 93 -1.81 -11.06 -9.24
CA PRO A 93 -3.13 -11.69 -9.05
C PRO A 93 -4.13 -11.30 -10.15
N TYR A 94 -3.75 -10.32 -10.99
CA TYR A 94 -4.40 -9.97 -12.22
C TYR A 94 -3.45 -10.10 -13.43
N ILE A 95 -3.65 -11.13 -14.27
CA ILE A 95 -3.31 -11.08 -15.69
C ILE A 95 -4.63 -11.06 -16.46
N LYS A 96 -4.85 -10.03 -17.29
CA LYS A 96 -5.64 -10.06 -18.55
C LYS A 96 -5.62 -8.66 -19.19
N ASN A 97 -5.46 -8.45 -20.50
CA ASN A 97 -5.47 -9.30 -21.70
C ASN A 97 -4.52 -8.70 -22.76
N VAL A 98 -3.89 -9.55 -23.58
CA VAL A 98 -4.30 -9.78 -24.98
C VAL A 98 -4.39 -11.29 -25.16
#